data_AF-A0A164RTV6-F1
#
_entry.id   AF-A0A164RTV6-F1
#
_cell.length_a   1.000
_cell.length_b   1.000
_cell.length_c   1.000
_cell.angle_alpha   90.00
_cell.angle_beta   90.00
_cell.angle_gamma   90.00
#
_symmetry.space_group_name_H-M   'P 1'
#
loop_
_entity.id
_entity.type
_entity.pdbx_description
1 polymer ?
#
loop_
_entity_poly.entity_id
_entity_poly.type
_entity_poly.pdbx_seq_one_letter_code
_entity_poly.pdbx_strand_id
1 'polypeptide(L)'
;MKKYCLTPFKSFSQIRVKFRYKERINQVSALMRDQMDHPLDRAIYWIEHVIWYKGAPHLRTASRKLWLYQRGLLDVTFILFISCLLACFVFFRLCRSVFVFTTMKSFVHNEPKKKLT
;
A
#
# COMPACT_ATOMS: atom_id res chain seq x y z
N MET A 1 12.80 2.06 -39.62
CA MET A 1 12.76 1.21 -38.40
C MET A 1 14.01 1.46 -37.57
N LYS A 2 13.78 1.92 -36.32
CA LYS A 2 14.68 2.06 -35.16
C LYS A 2 16.11 2.60 -35.36
N LYS A 3 16.20 3.92 -35.25
CA LYS A 3 17.40 4.70 -34.89
C LYS A 3 17.91 4.27 -33.51
N TYR A 4 19.04 3.57 -33.46
CA TYR A 4 19.89 3.55 -32.28
C TYR A 4 21.15 4.34 -32.61
N CYS A 5 21.11 5.67 -32.43
CA CYS A 5 22.32 6.47 -32.29
C CYS A 5 23.06 5.95 -31.05
N LEU A 6 24.06 5.11 -31.27
CA LEU A 6 25.02 4.70 -30.26
C LEU A 6 25.78 5.95 -29.83
N THR A 7 25.45 6.50 -28.66
CA THR A 7 26.37 7.38 -27.95
C THR A 7 27.51 6.50 -27.44
N PRO A 8 28.77 6.71 -27.87
CA PRO A 8 29.89 5.83 -27.50
C PRO A 8 30.05 5.74 -25.98
N PHE A 9 29.78 6.85 -25.28
CA PHE A 9 29.80 6.92 -23.83
C PHE A 9 28.79 5.98 -23.13
N LYS A 10 27.57 5.83 -23.68
CA LYS A 10 26.53 4.97 -23.08
C LYS A 10 26.85 3.49 -23.27
N SER A 11 27.51 3.11 -24.36
CA SER A 11 27.97 1.74 -24.55
C SER A 11 29.09 1.37 -23.59
N PHE A 12 30.05 2.29 -23.37
CA PHE A 12 31.18 2.07 -22.48
C PHE A 12 30.76 1.95 -21.01
N SER A 13 29.82 2.78 -20.55
CA SER A 13 29.28 2.68 -19.19
C SER A 13 28.54 1.35 -18.98
N GLN A 14 27.74 0.91 -19.96
CA GLN A 14 27.04 -0.38 -19.91
C GLN A 14 28.00 -1.57 -19.89
N ILE A 15 29.07 -1.52 -20.69
CA ILE A 15 30.11 -2.55 -20.71
C ILE A 15 30.82 -2.63 -19.36
N ARG A 16 31.22 -1.48 -18.79
CA ARG A 16 31.86 -1.41 -17.46
C ARG A 16 30.96 -1.98 -16.36
N VAL A 17 29.66 -1.66 -16.40
CA VAL A 17 28.68 -2.20 -15.44
C VAL A 17 28.51 -3.72 -15.62
N LYS A 18 28.45 -4.23 -16.86
CA LYS A 18 28.35 -5.67 -17.14
C LYS A 18 29.57 -6.45 -16.63
N PHE A 19 30.78 -5.93 -16.83
CA PHE A 19 32.00 -6.57 -16.31
C PHE A 19 32.01 -6.61 -14.78
N ARG A 20 31.73 -5.48 -14.12
CA ARG A 20 31.64 -5.41 -12.65
C ARG A 20 30.53 -6.33 -12.09
N TYR A 21 29.40 -6.41 -12.77
CA TYR A 21 28.28 -7.28 -12.40
C TYR A 21 28.65 -8.76 -12.54
N LYS A 22 29.27 -9.15 -13.65
CA LYS A 22 29.73 -10.52 -13.89
C LYS A 22 30.74 -10.98 -12.85
N GLU A 23 31.68 -10.13 -12.48
CA GLU A 23 32.70 -10.46 -11.48
C GLU A 23 32.12 -10.64 -10.08
N ARG A 24 31.19 -9.77 -9.67
CA ARG A 24 30.43 -9.94 -8.42
C ARG A 24 29.58 -11.20 -8.42
N ILE A 25 28.89 -11.51 -9.51
CA ILE A 25 28.12 -12.77 -9.61
C ILE A 25 29.04 -13.97 -9.49
N ASN A 26 30.20 -13.95 -10.15
CA ASN A 26 31.14 -15.06 -10.08
C ASN A 26 31.67 -15.26 -8.66
N GLN A 27 31.98 -14.19 -7.94
CA GLN A 27 32.38 -14.23 -6.53
C GLN A 27 31.25 -14.80 -5.66
N VAL A 28 30.03 -14.28 -5.78
CA VAL A 28 28.85 -14.76 -5.02
C VAL A 28 28.52 -16.20 -5.37
N SER A 29 28.64 -16.60 -6.65
CA SER A 29 28.44 -17.95 -7.12
C SER A 29 29.51 -18.91 -6.62
N ALA A 30 30.75 -18.46 -6.48
CA ALA A 30 31.82 -19.23 -5.86
C ALA A 30 31.53 -19.45 -4.36
N LEU A 31 31.20 -18.39 -3.62
CA LEU A 31 30.79 -18.45 -2.21
C LEU A 31 29.58 -19.37 -1.99
N MET A 32 28.56 -19.30 -2.86
CA MET A 32 27.39 -20.19 -2.78
C MET A 32 27.73 -21.65 -3.07
N ARG A 33 28.70 -21.91 -3.96
CA ARG A 33 29.16 -23.28 -4.26
C ARG A 33 30.07 -23.83 -3.17
N ASP A 34 30.82 -22.97 -2.49
CA ASP A 34 31.72 -23.33 -1.38
C ASP A 34 30.94 -23.77 -0.14
N GLN A 35 29.71 -23.26 0.04
CA GLN A 35 28.81 -23.62 1.14
C GLN A 35 27.89 -24.81 0.85
N MET A 36 28.15 -25.63 -0.18
CA MET A 36 27.26 -26.73 -0.57
C MET A 36 27.37 -27.93 0.38
N ASP A 37 26.89 -27.78 1.61
CA ASP A 37 26.24 -28.90 2.30
C ASP A 37 25.07 -29.34 1.42
N HIS A 38 24.88 -30.65 1.25
CA HIS A 38 23.84 -31.19 0.37
C HIS A 38 22.50 -30.48 0.67
N PRO A 39 21.76 -29.98 -0.35
CA PRO A 39 20.61 -29.10 -0.11
C PRO A 39 19.52 -29.78 0.75
N LEU A 40 19.48 -31.12 0.73
CA LEU A 40 18.65 -31.92 1.60
C LEU A 40 19.05 -31.79 3.07
N ASP A 41 20.34 -31.87 3.38
CA ASP A 41 20.85 -31.84 4.76
C ASP A 41 20.63 -30.46 5.39
N ARG A 42 20.79 -29.39 4.59
CA ARG A 42 20.42 -28.04 5.00
C ARG A 42 18.93 -27.92 5.29
N ALA A 43 18.08 -28.47 4.43
CA ALA A 43 16.63 -28.42 4.65
C ALA A 43 16.23 -29.21 5.91
N ILE A 44 16.82 -30.38 6.12
CA ILE A 44 16.64 -31.19 7.33
C ILE A 44 17.07 -30.40 8.56
N TYR A 45 18.25 -29.78 8.54
CA TYR A 45 18.72 -28.92 9.63
C TYR A 45 17.73 -27.79 9.96
N TRP A 46 17.20 -27.08 8.95
CA TRP A 46 16.22 -26.01 9.19
C TRP A 46 14.88 -26.55 9.71
N ILE A 47 14.42 -27.70 9.23
CA ILE A 47 13.20 -28.35 9.71
C ILE A 47 13.38 -28.78 11.16
N GLU A 48 14.50 -29.44 11.46
CA GLU A 48 14.86 -29.85 12.81
C GLU A 48 14.93 -28.63 13.73
N HIS A 49 15.66 -27.59 13.35
CA HIS A 49 15.74 -26.34 14.10
C HIS A 49 14.34 -25.75 14.40
N VAL A 50 13.44 -25.70 13.43
CA VAL A 50 12.07 -25.19 13.64
C VAL A 50 11.28 -26.05 14.64
N ILE A 51 11.47 -27.37 14.63
CA ILE A 51 10.82 -28.32 15.54
C ILE A 51 11.37 -28.16 16.97
N TRP A 52 12.69 -28.13 17.14
CA TRP A 52 13.34 -27.99 18.45
C TRP A 52 13.01 -26.65 19.12
N TYR A 53 12.94 -25.56 18.35
CA TYR A 53 12.60 -24.23 18.86
C TYR A 53 11.09 -23.91 18.85
N LYS A 54 10.22 -24.95 18.85
CA LYS A 54 8.74 -24.85 18.91
C LYS A 54 8.18 -23.75 17.99
N GLY A 55 8.63 -23.75 16.74
CA GLY A 55 8.10 -22.87 15.70
C GLY A 55 8.50 -21.41 15.88
N ALA A 56 9.79 -21.16 16.18
CA ALA A 56 10.46 -19.87 16.13
C ALA A 56 9.51 -18.71 16.43
N PRO A 57 9.31 -18.31 17.71
CA PRO A 57 8.30 -17.32 18.08
C PRO A 57 8.45 -15.96 17.35
N HIS A 58 9.61 -15.74 16.71
CA HIS A 58 9.91 -14.62 15.80
C HIS A 58 9.45 -14.83 14.34
N LEU A 59 9.24 -16.07 13.85
CA LEU A 59 8.58 -16.41 12.58
C LEU A 59 7.05 -16.51 12.70
N ARG A 60 6.52 -16.77 13.91
CA ARG A 60 5.08 -16.58 14.15
C ARG A 60 4.78 -15.09 14.05
N THR A 61 4.10 -14.68 12.99
CA THR A 61 3.64 -13.30 12.77
C THR A 61 3.08 -12.71 14.07
N ALA A 62 3.85 -11.78 14.66
CA ALA A 62 3.42 -10.97 15.80
C ALA A 62 2.12 -10.20 15.52
N SER A 63 1.68 -10.15 14.25
CA SER A 63 0.37 -9.66 13.80
C SER A 63 -0.84 -10.21 14.56
N ARG A 64 -0.73 -11.37 15.23
CA ARG A 64 -1.84 -11.94 16.01
C ARG A 64 -1.90 -11.47 17.47
N LYS A 65 -0.80 -10.94 18.01
CA LYS A 65 -0.69 -10.42 19.40
C LYS A 65 -0.41 -8.93 19.48
N LEU A 66 -0.40 -8.22 18.34
CA LEU A 66 -0.34 -6.76 18.33
C LEU A 66 -1.72 -6.20 18.71
N TRP A 67 -1.76 -5.34 19.73
CA TRP A 67 -2.95 -4.59 20.09
C TRP A 67 -3.51 -3.86 18.86
N LEU A 68 -4.84 -3.70 18.79
CA LEU A 68 -5.56 -3.26 17.58
C LEU A 68 -4.98 -2.00 16.90
N TYR A 69 -4.32 -1.13 17.66
CA TYR A 69 -3.76 0.12 17.17
C TYR A 69 -2.43 -0.04 16.40
N GLN A 70 -1.70 -1.14 16.61
CA GLN A 70 -0.50 -1.44 15.83
C GLN A 70 -0.84 -2.26 14.57
N ARG A 71 -2.04 -2.86 14.53
CA ARG A 71 -2.59 -3.57 13.37
C ARG A 71 -3.36 -2.67 12.43
N GLY A 72 -4.24 -1.82 12.98
CA GLY A 72 -4.85 -0.70 12.28
C GLY A 72 -4.00 0.52 12.54
N LEU A 73 -2.96 0.73 11.71
CA LEU A 73 -2.14 1.94 11.71
C LEU A 73 -3.03 3.15 12.00
N LEU A 74 -2.69 3.88 13.06
CA LEU A 74 -3.48 5.00 13.60
C LEU A 74 -3.95 5.94 12.49
N ASP A 75 -3.07 6.19 11.51
CA ASP A 75 -3.29 6.97 10.30
C ASP A 75 -4.55 6.59 9.52
N VAL A 76 -4.75 5.29 9.23
CA VAL A 76 -5.91 4.81 8.48
C VAL A 76 -7.21 5.06 9.24
N THR A 77 -7.19 4.88 10.57
CA THR A 77 -8.36 5.13 11.43
C THR A 77 -8.70 6.63 11.46
N PHE A 78 -7.68 7.49 11.55
CA PHE A 78 -7.88 8.94 11.53
C PHE A 78 -8.45 9.43 10.19
N ILE A 79 -7.91 8.95 9.07
CA ILE A 79 -8.41 9.31 7.74
C ILE A 79 -9.88 8.87 7.57
N LEU A 80 -10.21 7.64 7.97
CA LEU A 80 -11.58 7.13 7.91
C LEU A 80 -12.53 7.98 8.76
N PHE A 81 -12.14 8.31 9.99
CA PHE A 81 -12.96 9.13 10.89
C PHE A 81 -13.21 10.54 10.33
N ILE A 82 -12.16 11.21 9.85
CA ILE A 82 -12.26 12.54 9.23
C ILE A 82 -13.14 12.49 7.97
N SER A 83 -12.96 11.49 7.12
CA SER A 83 -13.76 11.32 5.90
C SER A 83 -15.24 11.13 6.21
N CYS A 84 -15.57 10.35 7.25
CA CYS A 84 -16.94 10.14 7.72
C CYS A 84 -17.56 11.44 8.25
N LEU A 85 -16.82 12.19 9.08
CA LEU A 85 -17.29 13.48 9.59
C LEU A 85 -17.55 14.50 8.48
N LEU A 86 -16.66 14.58 7.48
CA LEU A 86 -16.83 15.45 6.32
C LEU A 86 -18.06 15.06 5.51
N ALA A 87 -18.24 13.76 5.22
CA ALA A 87 -19.40 13.27 4.51
C ALA A 87 -20.71 13.59 5.25
N CYS A 88 -20.76 13.33 6.56
CA CYS A 88 -21.89 13.68 7.41
C CYS A 88 -22.15 15.20 7.39
N PHE A 89 -21.12 16.03 7.52
CA PHE A 89 -21.26 17.48 7.52
C PHE A 89 -21.82 18.01 6.19
N VAL A 90 -21.30 17.51 5.06
CA VAL A 90 -21.82 17.85 3.73
C VAL A 90 -23.27 17.40 3.59
N PHE A 91 -23.58 16.17 4.02
CA PHE A 91 -24.94 15.65 3.99
C PHE A 91 -25.90 16.52 4.81
N PHE A 92 -25.54 16.89 6.04
CA PHE A 92 -26.33 17.80 6.88
C PHE A 92 -26.52 19.16 6.21
N ARG A 93 -25.48 19.73 5.59
CA ARG A 93 -25.57 21.01 4.87
C ARG A 93 -26.52 20.90 3.67
N LEU A 94 -26.44 19.83 2.89
CA LEU A 94 -27.31 19.58 1.76
C LEU A 94 -28.76 19.39 2.21
N CYS A 95 -29.01 18.55 3.21
CA CYS A 95 -30.34 18.36 3.79
C CYS A 95 -30.93 19.67 4.31
N ARG A 96 -30.14 20.48 5.01
CA ARG A 96 -30.58 21.79 5.51
C ARG A 96 -30.90 22.75 4.37
N SER A 97 -30.07 22.79 3.33
CA SER A 97 -30.30 23.62 2.13
C SER A 97 -31.59 23.22 1.41
N VAL A 98 -31.80 21.92 1.19
CA VAL A 98 -33.00 21.39 0.54
C VAL A 98 -34.24 21.65 1.39
N PHE A 99 -34.13 21.48 2.71
CA PHE A 99 -35.23 21.78 3.64
C PHE A 99 -35.63 23.26 3.55
N VAL A 100 -34.68 24.19 3.72
CA VAL A 100 -34.93 25.64 3.62
C VAL A 100 -35.51 26.03 2.26
N PHE A 101 -34.96 25.48 1.17
CA PHE A 101 -35.48 25.74 -0.17
C PHE A 101 -36.92 25.25 -0.34
N THR A 102 -37.25 24.09 0.24
CA THR A 102 -38.61 23.53 0.21
C THR A 102 -39.56 24.42 1.01
N THR A 103 -39.16 24.89 2.20
CA THR A 103 -39.98 25.82 3.00
C THR A 103 -40.20 27.15 2.28
N MET A 104 -39.16 27.69 1.63
CA MET A 104 -39.26 28.94 0.84
C MET A 104 -40.16 28.77 -0.39
N LYS A 105 -40.06 27.64 -1.10
CA LYS A 105 -40.90 27.33 -2.26
C LYS A 105 -42.36 27.14 -1.87
N SER A 106 -42.63 26.50 -0.73
CA SER A 106 -44.00 26.36 -0.23
C SER A 106 -44.60 27.70 0.19
N PHE A 107 -43.82 28.65 0.71
CA PHE A 107 -44.29 30.02 0.98
C PHE A 107 -44.64 30.79 -0.30
N VAL A 108 -43.78 30.74 -1.33
CA VAL A 108 -44.04 31.43 -2.62
C VAL A 108 -45.26 30.87 -3.35
N HIS A 109 -45.52 29.56 -3.29
CA HIS A 109 -46.70 28.98 -3.92
C HIS A 109 -48.00 29.24 -3.14
N ASN A 110 -47.92 29.56 -1.83
CA ASN A 110 -49.06 29.90 -1.00
C ASN A 110 -49.47 31.37 -1.07
N GLU A 111 -48.81 32.22 -1.86
CA GLU A 111 -49.31 33.57 -2.15
C GLU A 111 -50.60 33.46 -3.01
N PRO A 112 -51.79 33.79 -2.48
CA PRO A 112 -53.02 33.69 -3.25
C PRO A 112 -52.99 34.71 -4.39
N LYS A 113 -53.33 34.28 -5.61
CA LYS A 113 -53.53 35.19 -6.74
C LYS A 113 -54.63 36.19 -6.37
N LYS A 114 -54.20 37.38 -5.93
CA LYS A 114 -55.07 38.52 -5.62
C LYS A 114 -55.93 38.79 -6.85
N LYS A 115 -57.24 38.64 -6.67
CA LYS A 115 -58.28 38.77 -7.70
C LYS A 115 -58.09 40.09 -8.45
N LEU A 116 -57.96 40.00 -9.76
CA LEU A 116 -58.05 41.15 -10.65
C LEU A 116 -59.55 41.43 -10.84
N THR A 117 -59.98 42.55 -10.25
CA THR A 117 -61.14 43.42 -10.54
C THR A 117 -62.47 42.76 -10.90
#